data_AF-A0A3D0YAQ9-F1
#
_entry.id   AF-A0A3D0YAQ9-F1
#
_cell.length_a   1.000
_cell.length_b   1.000
_cell.length_c   1.000
_cell.angle_alpha   90.00
_cell.angle_beta   90.00
_cell.angle_gamma   90.00
#
_symmetry.space_group_name_H-M   'P 1'
#
loop_
_entity.id
_entity.type
_entity.pdbx_description
1 polymer ?
#
loop_
_entity_poly.entity_id
_entity_poly.type
_entity_poly.pdbx_seq_one_letter_code
_entity_poly.pdbx_strand_id
1 'polypeptide(L)'
;MDKNFESFYKKEMKDIIERLEHFRKVTLIKVLGILSIGILYFIILNISKKYIPENIPYRHTGVLAVTFLPVLYVVIKSAMRQMQNYRKKFSIELMSAFTRSIGDDFDYTPNACISEHEYLESNMFNYQVKEYSGENYVEGSFHEGDEKINMRFSELKIIENPNFQKLIIKQDYFEGFFIVVDFYKKFNSITQVASRNLDYMFKKKYLVKLEDVEFNKKFTLYSQDQQESRYIMTPSLMNRILNYSKYVGKEINIVFNNNKMYMRINHKKSIFSTSVFRRVDNYEKMKMNYEVLKQVIDIIDELKLNNKIWSQEEKSKANEGINLIDEHEIKKEFRSNTFKVAISLTAIAAVMTAYSIFTNNYIEDKLYDKVAITFIIWLYGIVVLLGLVALCFRMWFSLKTKIIRSINKFY
;
A
#
# COMPACT_ATOMS: atom_id res chain seq x y z
N MET A 1 9.56 20.84 -0.98
CA MET A 1 10.39 19.82 -0.28
C MET A 1 11.61 20.43 0.39
N ASP A 2 11.82 20.11 1.67
CA ASP A 2 12.98 20.56 2.46
C ASP A 2 14.29 20.22 1.73
N LYS A 3 15.18 21.20 1.54
CA LYS A 3 16.43 20.96 0.78
C LYS A 3 17.33 19.92 1.44
N ASN A 4 17.26 19.81 2.78
CA ASN A 4 18.07 18.93 3.60
C ASN A 4 17.20 17.91 4.35
N PHE A 5 17.38 16.62 4.03
CA PHE A 5 16.72 15.51 4.73
C PHE A 5 16.96 15.52 6.24
N GLU A 6 18.12 15.98 6.71
CA GLU A 6 18.43 16.00 8.15
C GLU A 6 17.53 16.99 8.92
N SER A 7 17.17 18.12 8.31
CA SER A 7 16.21 19.08 8.88
C SER A 7 14.83 18.44 8.99
N PHE A 8 14.32 17.91 7.88
CA PHE A 8 13.04 17.22 7.83
C PHE A 8 12.99 16.04 8.82
N TYR A 9 14.07 15.27 8.90
CA TYR A 9 14.16 14.13 9.80
C TYR A 9 14.03 14.56 11.27
N LYS A 10 14.78 15.58 11.69
CA LYS A 10 14.76 16.07 13.07
C LYS A 10 13.44 16.73 13.45
N LYS A 11 12.82 17.47 12.54
CA LYS A 11 11.60 18.24 12.81
C LYS A 11 10.34 17.40 12.77
N GLU A 12 10.21 16.49 11.80
CA GLU A 12 8.94 15.82 11.51
C GLU A 12 9.01 14.30 11.69
N MET A 13 10.12 13.66 11.31
CA MET A 13 10.18 12.19 11.25
C MET A 13 10.61 11.53 12.54
N LYS A 14 11.47 12.17 13.35
CA LYS A 14 12.06 11.54 14.54
C LYS A 14 10.99 11.01 15.49
N ASP A 15 10.04 11.86 15.87
CA ASP A 15 8.97 11.48 16.80
C ASP A 15 8.02 10.44 16.19
N ILE A 16 7.74 10.55 14.88
CA ILE A 16 6.94 9.57 14.14
C ILE A 16 7.61 8.19 14.19
N ILE A 17 8.90 8.13 13.89
CA ILE A 17 9.68 6.89 13.87
C ILE A 17 9.76 6.27 15.27
N GLU A 18 9.99 7.07 16.32
CA GLU A 18 10.02 6.59 17.70
C GLU A 18 8.67 5.99 18.12
N ARG A 19 7.56 6.68 17.81
CA ARG A 19 6.20 6.15 18.05
C ARG A 19 5.92 4.89 17.25
N LEU A 20 6.32 4.84 15.97
CA LEU A 20 6.15 3.65 15.12
C LEU A 20 6.99 2.47 15.59
N GLU A 21 8.22 2.69 16.05
CA GLU A 21 9.09 1.64 16.59
C GLU A 21 8.55 1.11 17.93
N HIS A 22 8.00 1.97 18.79
CA HIS A 22 7.28 1.54 19.99
C HIS A 22 6.06 0.67 19.61
N PHE A 23 5.23 1.15 18.68
CA PHE A 23 4.06 0.43 18.20
C PHE A 23 4.43 -0.91 17.52
N ARG A 24 5.57 -0.98 16.85
CA ARG A 24 6.13 -2.21 16.27
C ARG A 24 6.42 -3.26 17.34
N LYS A 25 7.10 -2.88 18.43
CA LYS A 25 7.43 -3.78 19.54
C LYS A 25 6.18 -4.35 20.19
N VAL A 26 5.18 -3.50 20.45
CA VAL A 26 3.88 -3.93 20.98
C VAL A 26 3.19 -4.90 20.02
N THR A 27 3.18 -4.59 18.72
CA THR A 27 2.59 -5.47 17.70
C THR A 27 3.32 -6.82 17.63
N LEU A 28 4.66 -6.82 17.71
CA LEU A 28 5.45 -8.03 17.71
C LEU A 28 5.11 -8.93 18.91
N ILE A 29 5.00 -8.36 20.11
CA ILE A 29 4.61 -9.11 21.31
C ILE A 29 3.20 -9.70 21.15
N LYS A 30 2.24 -8.92 20.62
CA LYS A 30 0.88 -9.41 20.34
C LYS A 30 0.89 -10.57 19.35
N VAL A 31 1.67 -10.48 18.27
CA VAL A 31 1.81 -11.55 17.26
C VAL A 31 2.41 -12.80 17.88
N LEU A 32 3.52 -12.68 18.64
CA LEU A 32 4.14 -13.82 19.32
C LEU A 32 3.20 -14.45 20.34
N GLY A 33 2.44 -13.64 21.09
CA GLY A 33 1.41 -14.10 22.00
C GLY A 33 0.32 -14.91 21.30
N ILE A 34 -0.22 -14.40 20.18
CA ILE A 34 -1.23 -15.11 19.37
C ILE A 34 -0.67 -16.45 18.85
N LEU A 35 0.56 -16.46 18.32
CA LEU A 35 1.19 -17.69 17.85
C LEU A 35 1.41 -18.71 18.98
N SER A 36 1.78 -18.24 20.17
CA SER A 36 1.98 -19.10 21.35
C SER A 36 0.68 -19.82 21.78
N ILE A 37 -0.49 -19.20 21.59
CA ILE A 37 -1.80 -19.84 21.84
C ILE A 37 -1.98 -21.06 20.93
N GLY A 38 -1.61 -20.94 19.65
CA GLY A 38 -1.68 -22.05 18.70
C GLY A 38 -0.76 -23.22 19.08
N ILE A 39 0.46 -22.90 19.53
CA ILE A 39 1.43 -23.90 20.02
C ILE A 39 0.92 -24.58 21.30
N LEU A 40 0.41 -23.81 22.25
CA LEU A 40 -0.12 -24.33 23.51
C LEU A 40 -1.35 -25.24 23.26
N TYR A 41 -2.23 -24.85 22.35
CA TYR A 41 -3.36 -25.67 21.93
C TYR A 41 -2.90 -26.99 21.30
N PHE A 42 -1.87 -26.95 20.43
CA PHE A 42 -1.28 -28.15 19.85
C PHE A 42 -0.70 -29.09 20.93
N ILE A 43 0.00 -28.55 21.93
CA ILE A 43 0.53 -29.33 23.05
C ILE A 43 -0.61 -29.99 23.84
N ILE A 44 -1.67 -29.24 24.17
CA ILE A 44 -2.86 -29.76 24.87
C ILE A 44 -3.51 -30.91 24.09
N LEU A 45 -3.65 -30.76 22.77
CA LEU A 45 -4.19 -31.82 21.90
C LEU A 45 -3.32 -33.09 21.91
N ASN A 46 -2.00 -32.96 22.02
CA ASN A 46 -1.12 -34.13 22.10
C ASN A 46 -1.18 -34.80 23.47
N ILE A 47 -1.29 -34.03 24.56
CA ILE A 47 -1.45 -34.57 25.92
C ILE A 47 -2.80 -35.28 26.06
N SER A 48 -3.88 -34.72 25.48
CA SER A 48 -5.23 -35.27 25.61
C SER A 48 -5.36 -36.67 24.99
N LYS A 49 -4.57 -37.00 23.96
CA LYS A 49 -4.50 -38.34 23.33
C LYS A 49 -4.23 -39.47 24.33
N LYS A 50 -3.45 -39.20 25.40
CA LYS A 50 -3.12 -40.20 26.43
C LYS A 50 -4.37 -40.70 27.16
N TYR A 51 -5.40 -39.87 27.26
CA TYR A 51 -6.62 -40.16 28.01
C TYR A 51 -7.75 -40.74 27.15
N ILE A 52 -7.56 -40.84 25.84
CA ILE A 52 -8.53 -41.41 24.90
C ILE A 52 -8.26 -42.93 24.78
N PRO A 53 -9.25 -43.82 25.01
CA PRO A 53 -9.09 -45.27 24.85
C PRO A 53 -8.65 -45.69 23.44
N GLU A 54 -7.86 -46.77 23.34
CA GLU A 54 -7.31 -47.32 22.09
C GLU A 54 -8.38 -47.71 21.06
N ASN A 55 -9.54 -48.12 21.53
CA ASN A 55 -10.60 -48.69 20.68
C ASN A 55 -11.42 -47.63 19.93
N ILE A 56 -11.06 -46.34 20.01
CA ILE A 56 -11.78 -45.27 19.30
C ILE A 56 -11.14 -45.05 17.91
N PRO A 57 -11.86 -45.34 16.81
CA PRO A 57 -11.30 -45.38 15.45
C PRO A 57 -10.75 -44.03 14.94
N TYR A 58 -11.03 -42.91 15.63
CA TYR A 58 -10.58 -41.56 15.24
C TYR A 58 -9.55 -40.96 16.22
N ARG A 59 -8.98 -41.77 17.13
CA ARG A 59 -8.04 -41.30 18.17
C ARG A 59 -6.84 -40.53 17.64
N HIS A 60 -6.34 -40.87 16.45
CA HIS A 60 -5.03 -40.39 15.98
C HIS A 60 -5.11 -39.31 14.88
N THR A 61 -6.12 -39.30 14.01
CA THR A 61 -6.08 -38.50 12.76
C THR A 61 -7.28 -37.57 12.59
N GLY A 62 -8.51 -38.05 12.79
CA GLY A 62 -9.73 -37.28 12.51
C GLY A 62 -9.96 -36.10 13.46
N VAL A 63 -9.88 -36.33 14.77
CA VAL A 63 -10.23 -35.30 15.77
C VAL A 63 -9.22 -34.14 15.81
N LEU A 64 -7.94 -34.45 15.57
CA LEU A 64 -6.90 -33.43 15.51
C LEU A 64 -7.08 -32.54 14.29
N ALA A 65 -7.27 -33.10 13.10
CA ALA A 65 -7.42 -32.30 11.89
C ALA A 65 -8.67 -31.40 11.97
N VAL A 66 -9.79 -31.95 12.46
CA VAL A 66 -11.08 -31.23 12.56
C VAL A 66 -11.04 -30.07 13.55
N THR A 67 -10.27 -30.19 14.64
CA THR A 67 -10.24 -29.14 15.68
C THR A 67 -9.00 -28.24 15.60
N PHE A 68 -7.86 -28.76 15.12
CA PHE A 68 -6.61 -28.01 15.02
C PHE A 68 -6.59 -27.06 13.83
N LEU A 69 -7.02 -27.50 12.65
CA LEU A 69 -6.93 -26.68 11.44
C LEU A 69 -7.77 -25.39 11.55
N PRO A 70 -9.01 -25.39 12.08
CA PRO A 70 -9.76 -24.15 12.27
C PRO A 70 -9.11 -23.20 13.28
N VAL A 71 -8.59 -23.73 14.40
CA VAL A 71 -7.91 -22.92 15.41
C VAL A 71 -6.61 -22.33 14.85
N LEU A 72 -5.83 -23.13 14.13
CA LEU A 72 -4.62 -22.69 13.45
C LEU A 72 -4.93 -21.60 12.42
N TYR A 73 -5.98 -21.77 11.61
CA TYR A 73 -6.43 -20.75 10.66
C TYR A 73 -6.78 -19.43 11.36
N VAL A 74 -7.54 -19.47 12.46
CA VAL A 74 -7.90 -18.27 13.24
C VAL A 74 -6.65 -17.61 13.85
N VAL A 75 -5.72 -18.39 14.41
CA VAL A 75 -4.45 -17.90 14.97
C VAL A 75 -3.63 -17.20 13.89
N ILE A 76 -3.43 -17.85 12.74
CA ILE A 76 -2.69 -17.28 11.61
C ILE A 76 -3.38 -16.01 11.09
N LYS A 77 -4.69 -16.04 10.88
CA LYS A 77 -5.46 -14.86 10.41
C LYS A 77 -5.40 -13.69 11.39
N SER A 78 -5.49 -13.96 12.69
CA SER A 78 -5.37 -12.94 13.73
C SER A 78 -3.96 -12.33 13.77
N ALA A 79 -2.91 -13.15 13.71
CA ALA A 79 -1.53 -12.69 13.62
C ALA A 79 -1.29 -11.84 12.36
N MET A 80 -1.76 -12.30 11.19
CA MET A 80 -1.69 -11.55 9.94
C MET A 80 -2.41 -10.21 10.03
N ARG A 81 -3.59 -10.16 10.67
CA ARG A 81 -4.34 -8.91 10.86
C ARG A 81 -3.56 -7.89 11.69
N GLN A 82 -2.89 -8.30 12.77
CA GLN A 82 -2.04 -7.40 13.56
C GLN A 82 -0.88 -6.85 12.73
N MET A 83 -0.25 -7.70 11.92
CA MET A 83 0.84 -7.27 11.03
C MET A 83 0.37 -6.31 9.94
N GLN A 84 -0.82 -6.53 9.38
CA GLN A 84 -1.44 -5.64 8.39
C GLN A 84 -1.80 -4.29 9.00
N ASN A 85 -2.37 -4.26 10.21
CA ASN A 85 -2.69 -3.02 10.91
C ASN A 85 -1.43 -2.17 11.15
N TYR A 86 -0.33 -2.82 11.56
CA TYR A 86 0.95 -2.13 11.68
C TYR A 86 1.46 -1.58 10.36
N ARG A 87 1.43 -2.38 9.29
CA ARG A 87 1.83 -1.92 7.95
C ARG A 87 1.03 -0.71 7.48
N LYS A 88 -0.31 -0.74 7.66
CA LYS A 88 -1.19 0.37 7.31
C LYS A 88 -0.87 1.62 8.10
N LYS A 89 -0.77 1.52 9.44
CA LYS A 89 -0.43 2.67 10.28
C LYS A 89 0.94 3.26 9.92
N PHE A 90 1.93 2.40 9.70
CA PHE A 90 3.27 2.80 9.28
C PHE A 90 3.25 3.56 7.94
N SER A 91 2.55 3.03 6.94
CA SER A 91 2.41 3.69 5.64
C SER A 91 1.73 5.05 5.76
N ILE A 92 0.62 5.12 6.51
CA ILE A 92 -0.17 6.35 6.70
C ILE A 92 0.66 7.45 7.33
N GLU A 93 1.35 7.16 8.43
CA GLU A 93 2.13 8.14 9.18
C GLU A 93 3.33 8.65 8.37
N LEU A 94 4.03 7.74 7.66
CA LEU A 94 5.10 8.13 6.77
C LEU A 94 4.60 8.97 5.60
N MET A 95 3.57 8.50 4.89
CA MET A 95 3.05 9.20 3.73
C MET A 95 2.50 10.57 4.10
N SER A 96 1.80 10.69 5.23
CA SER A 96 1.33 12.00 5.72
C SER A 96 2.47 12.97 6.02
N ALA A 97 3.62 12.49 6.52
CA ALA A 97 4.80 13.33 6.72
C ALA A 97 5.47 13.70 5.39
N PHE A 98 5.61 12.75 4.46
CA PHE A 98 6.15 13.04 3.14
C PHE A 98 5.28 14.03 2.38
N THR A 99 3.96 13.84 2.33
CA THR A 99 3.03 14.74 1.65
C THR A 99 3.14 16.18 2.17
N ARG A 100 3.14 16.37 3.51
CA ARG A 100 3.36 17.70 4.12
C ARG A 100 4.70 18.32 3.73
N SER A 101 5.74 17.50 3.57
CA SER A 101 7.05 17.99 3.12
C SER A 101 7.07 18.43 1.66
N ILE A 102 6.16 17.91 0.81
CA ILE A 102 6.09 18.27 -0.61
C ILE A 102 5.57 19.71 -0.72
N GLY A 103 4.41 19.99 -0.11
CA GLY A 103 3.78 21.30 -0.02
C GLY A 103 2.39 21.22 0.60
N ASP A 104 1.86 22.36 1.04
CA ASP A 104 0.56 22.44 1.73
C ASP A 104 -0.64 22.14 0.80
N ASP A 105 -0.46 22.31 -0.51
CA ASP A 105 -1.48 22.04 -1.54
C ASP A 105 -1.60 20.55 -1.91
N PHE A 106 -0.97 19.66 -1.14
CA PHE A 106 -1.00 18.22 -1.39
C PHE A 106 -1.82 17.47 -0.34
N ASP A 107 -2.76 16.67 -0.83
CA ASP A 107 -3.63 15.81 -0.06
C ASP A 107 -3.21 14.34 -0.17
N TYR A 108 -3.39 13.60 0.92
CA TYR A 108 -3.06 12.17 1.00
C TYR A 108 -4.29 11.33 1.36
N THR A 109 -4.61 10.36 0.49
CA THR A 109 -5.71 9.40 0.67
C THR A 109 -5.18 7.96 0.71
N PRO A 110 -5.10 7.32 1.90
CA PRO A 110 -4.42 6.03 2.07
C PRO A 110 -4.97 4.86 1.25
N ASN A 111 -6.29 4.76 1.14
CA ASN A 111 -6.96 3.61 0.50
C ASN A 111 -7.43 3.90 -0.93
N ALA A 112 -6.94 4.99 -1.53
CA ALA A 112 -7.18 5.32 -2.93
C ALA A 112 -5.91 5.11 -3.75
N CYS A 113 -6.05 5.09 -5.07
CA CYS A 113 -4.96 5.08 -6.04
C CYS A 113 -5.41 5.77 -7.33
N ILE A 114 -4.46 6.06 -8.22
CA ILE A 114 -4.75 6.53 -9.58
C ILE A 114 -5.70 5.52 -10.25
N SER A 115 -6.64 6.03 -11.06
CA SER A 115 -7.62 5.17 -11.72
C SER A 115 -6.99 4.30 -12.81
N GLU A 116 -7.58 3.13 -13.06
CA GLU A 116 -7.18 2.28 -14.19
C GLU A 116 -7.31 3.01 -15.52
N HIS A 117 -8.35 3.83 -15.69
CA HIS A 117 -8.55 4.65 -16.89
C HIS A 117 -7.35 5.57 -17.15
N GLU A 118 -6.92 6.32 -16.14
CA GLU A 118 -5.77 7.22 -16.26
C GLU A 118 -4.45 6.46 -16.45
N TYR A 119 -4.30 5.28 -15.85
CA TYR A 119 -3.17 4.40 -16.15
C TYR A 119 -3.14 4.00 -17.63
N LEU A 120 -4.28 3.62 -18.20
CA LEU A 120 -4.40 3.21 -19.60
C LEU A 120 -4.20 4.39 -20.58
N GLU A 121 -4.61 5.61 -20.21
CA GLU A 121 -4.34 6.85 -20.98
C GLU A 121 -2.84 7.09 -21.23
N SER A 122 -1.98 6.55 -20.36
CA SER A 122 -0.53 6.68 -20.51
C SER A 122 0.01 6.07 -21.80
N ASN A 123 -0.71 5.12 -22.41
CA ASN A 123 -0.24 4.37 -23.56
C ASN A 123 1.17 3.78 -23.37
N MET A 124 1.52 3.42 -22.12
CA MET A 124 2.87 2.95 -21.78
C MET A 124 3.12 1.52 -22.27
N PHE A 125 2.08 0.68 -22.26
CA PHE A 125 2.13 -0.74 -22.66
C PHE A 125 0.91 -1.15 -23.45
N ASN A 126 1.07 -2.14 -24.32
CA ASN A 126 -0.03 -2.76 -25.07
C ASN A 126 -0.48 -4.07 -24.40
N TYR A 127 -0.71 -4.02 -23.08
CA TYR A 127 -1.15 -5.18 -22.29
C TYR A 127 -2.62 -5.07 -21.93
N GLN A 128 -3.27 -6.22 -21.79
CA GLN A 128 -4.58 -6.25 -21.16
C GLN A 128 -4.39 -6.30 -19.64
N VAL A 129 -4.98 -5.33 -18.94
CA VAL A 129 -5.04 -5.33 -17.48
C VAL A 129 -6.05 -6.39 -17.04
N LYS A 130 -5.62 -7.32 -16.18
CA LYS A 130 -6.48 -8.37 -15.61
C LYS A 130 -6.96 -8.00 -14.23
N GLU A 131 -6.04 -7.52 -13.40
CA GLU A 131 -6.33 -7.07 -12.03
C GLU A 131 -5.61 -5.73 -11.81
N TYR A 132 -6.34 -4.78 -11.24
CA TYR A 132 -5.86 -3.44 -10.94
C TYR A 132 -6.17 -3.10 -9.48
N SER A 133 -5.15 -2.72 -8.72
CA SER A 133 -5.30 -2.27 -7.35
C SER A 133 -4.17 -1.33 -6.97
N GLY A 134 -4.35 -0.58 -5.90
CA GLY A 134 -3.32 0.33 -5.41
C GLY A 134 -3.66 0.90 -4.05
N GLU A 135 -2.72 1.67 -3.53
CA GLU A 135 -2.82 2.36 -2.25
C GLU A 135 -1.96 3.63 -2.28
N ASN A 136 -2.08 4.44 -1.24
CA ASN A 136 -1.26 5.63 -1.03
C ASN A 136 -1.39 6.70 -2.13
N TYR A 137 -2.62 7.08 -2.49
CA TYR A 137 -2.86 8.19 -3.41
C TYR A 137 -2.49 9.53 -2.77
N VAL A 138 -1.69 10.30 -3.50
CA VAL A 138 -1.36 11.68 -3.18
C VAL A 138 -1.69 12.52 -4.40
N GLU A 139 -2.37 13.63 -4.22
CA GLU A 139 -2.63 14.61 -5.27
C GLU A 139 -2.40 16.01 -4.76
N GLY A 140 -2.04 16.92 -5.64
CA GLY A 140 -1.85 18.31 -5.28
C GLY A 140 -1.31 19.11 -6.44
N SER A 141 -0.83 20.30 -6.13
CA SER A 141 -0.34 21.21 -7.16
C SER A 141 0.88 21.98 -6.70
N PHE A 142 1.76 22.24 -7.65
CA PHE A 142 2.80 23.24 -7.47
C PHE A 142 2.35 24.55 -8.10
N HIS A 143 2.49 25.63 -7.35
CA HIS A 143 2.20 26.99 -7.81
C HIS A 143 3.52 27.72 -8.09
N GLU A 144 3.64 28.31 -9.27
CA GLU A 144 4.74 29.20 -9.61
C GLU A 144 4.21 30.42 -10.36
N GLY A 145 3.99 31.52 -9.64
CA GLY A 145 3.21 32.64 -10.16
C GLY A 145 1.75 32.24 -10.36
N ASP A 146 1.20 32.56 -11.54
CA ASP A 146 -0.18 32.20 -11.91
C ASP A 146 -0.32 30.79 -12.49
N GLU A 147 0.80 30.08 -12.71
CA GLU A 147 0.80 28.75 -13.33
C GLU A 147 0.66 27.65 -12.26
N LYS A 148 -0.27 26.72 -12.49
CA LYS A 148 -0.61 25.61 -11.59
C LYS A 148 -0.31 24.27 -12.26
N ILE A 149 0.60 23.51 -11.66
CA ILE A 149 0.98 22.19 -12.18
C ILE A 149 0.46 21.12 -11.24
N ASN A 150 -0.55 20.39 -11.71
CA ASN A 150 -1.15 19.31 -10.94
C ASN A 150 -0.25 18.08 -11.01
N MET A 151 -0.06 17.44 -9.87
CA MET A 151 0.66 16.19 -9.73
C MET A 151 -0.17 15.23 -8.90
N ARG A 152 -0.22 13.98 -9.33
CA ARG A 152 -0.80 12.88 -8.55
C ARG A 152 0.06 11.64 -8.65
N PHE A 153 0.16 10.87 -7.58
CA PHE A 153 0.90 9.62 -7.57
C PHE A 153 0.28 8.61 -6.60
N SER A 154 0.51 7.32 -6.86
CA SER A 154 0.12 6.24 -5.96
C SER A 154 1.01 5.01 -6.14
N GLU A 155 0.97 4.11 -5.17
CA GLU A 155 1.50 2.75 -5.33
C GLU A 155 0.46 1.90 -6.04
N LEU A 156 0.83 1.25 -7.14
CA LEU A 156 -0.05 0.36 -7.92
C LEU A 156 0.47 -1.07 -7.90
N LYS A 157 -0.48 -2.02 -7.97
CA LYS A 157 -0.29 -3.45 -8.18
C LYS A 157 -1.17 -3.89 -9.34
N ILE A 158 -0.55 -4.28 -10.44
CA ILE A 158 -1.21 -4.60 -11.70
C ILE A 158 -0.78 -5.99 -12.16
N ILE A 159 -1.74 -6.85 -12.48
CA ILE A 159 -1.51 -8.12 -13.17
C ILE A 159 -1.81 -7.90 -14.65
N GLU A 160 -0.76 -7.98 -15.46
CA GLU A 160 -0.79 -7.72 -16.90
C GLU A 160 -0.77 -9.07 -17.66
N ASN A 161 -1.65 -9.20 -18.65
CA ASN A 161 -1.58 -10.29 -19.62
C ASN A 161 -0.89 -9.78 -20.89
N PRO A 162 0.27 -10.35 -21.27
CA PRO A 162 0.87 -10.03 -22.56
C PRO A 162 -0.05 -10.57 -23.67
N ASN A 163 -0.67 -9.66 -24.43
CA ASN A 163 -1.40 -10.04 -25.64
C ASN A 163 -0.43 -10.16 -26.82
N PHE A 164 -0.72 -11.15 -27.69
CA PHE A 164 -0.05 -11.59 -28.92
C PHE A 164 0.88 -12.83 -28.83
N GLN A 165 0.26 -13.99 -29.12
CA GLN A 165 0.80 -15.16 -29.84
C GLN A 165 1.85 -16.06 -29.18
N LYS A 166 2.26 -15.87 -27.92
CA LYS A 166 3.04 -16.90 -27.22
C LYS A 166 2.30 -17.47 -26.02
N LEU A 167 1.99 -18.76 -26.12
CA LEU A 167 1.56 -19.70 -25.08
C LEU A 167 2.57 -19.85 -23.93
N ILE A 168 3.30 -18.80 -23.55
CA ILE A 168 4.22 -18.82 -22.42
C ILE A 168 3.59 -18.00 -21.30
N ILE A 169 3.22 -18.72 -20.25
CA ILE A 169 2.64 -18.29 -18.99
C ILE A 169 3.65 -17.39 -18.25
N LYS A 170 3.84 -16.16 -18.71
CA LYS A 170 4.45 -15.10 -17.90
C LYS A 170 3.38 -14.03 -17.72
N GLN A 171 2.67 -14.12 -16.60
CA GLN A 171 1.95 -12.97 -16.07
C GLN A 171 3.02 -11.98 -15.63
N ASP A 172 3.05 -10.82 -16.27
CA ASP A 172 3.89 -9.72 -15.81
C ASP A 172 3.15 -9.02 -14.68
N TYR A 173 3.80 -8.98 -13.52
CA TYR A 173 3.28 -8.36 -12.32
C TYR A 173 4.01 -7.04 -12.10
N PHE A 174 3.27 -5.95 -12.23
CA PHE A 174 3.75 -4.65 -11.80
C PHE A 174 3.40 -4.43 -10.33
N GLU A 175 4.40 -4.06 -9.54
CA GLU A 175 4.20 -3.43 -8.24
C GLU A 175 5.18 -2.26 -8.17
N GLY A 176 4.69 -1.07 -7.88
CA GLY A 176 5.55 0.11 -7.89
C GLY A 176 4.81 1.44 -7.88
N PHE A 177 5.56 2.50 -8.16
CA PHE A 177 5.02 3.86 -8.20
C PHE A 177 4.55 4.23 -9.57
N PHE A 178 3.38 4.87 -9.62
CA PHE A 178 2.87 5.53 -10.79
C PHE A 178 2.59 6.98 -10.47
N ILE A 179 3.12 7.88 -11.31
CA ILE A 179 3.05 9.33 -11.15
C ILE A 179 2.46 9.90 -12.43
N VAL A 180 1.53 10.84 -12.28
CA VAL A 180 0.98 11.65 -13.37
C VAL A 180 1.23 13.13 -13.05
N VAL A 181 1.68 13.86 -14.07
CA VAL A 181 1.89 15.30 -13.99
C VAL A 181 1.21 15.95 -15.19
N ASP A 182 0.34 16.91 -14.91
CA ASP A 182 -0.34 17.68 -15.94
C ASP A 182 0.53 18.88 -16.32
N PHE A 183 0.84 19.02 -17.61
CA PHE A 183 1.58 20.13 -18.19
C PHE A 183 0.67 20.97 -19.09
N TYR A 184 0.91 22.29 -19.12
CA TYR A 184 0.22 23.16 -20.06
C TYR A 184 0.65 22.93 -21.52
N LYS A 185 1.87 22.42 -21.72
CA LYS A 185 2.41 22.10 -23.04
C LYS A 185 1.59 21.00 -23.72
N LYS A 186 1.17 21.25 -24.96
CA LYS A 186 0.58 20.23 -25.82
C LYS A 186 1.68 19.35 -26.41
N PHE A 187 1.68 18.07 -26.03
CA PHE A 187 2.47 17.04 -26.71
C PHE A 187 1.65 16.56 -27.90
N ASN A 188 2.13 16.81 -29.12
CA ASN A 188 1.43 16.43 -30.35
C ASN A 188 1.68 14.96 -30.72
N SER A 189 2.72 14.36 -30.13
CA SER A 189 3.11 12.99 -30.39
C SER A 189 3.46 12.26 -29.08
N ILE A 190 3.35 10.94 -29.08
CA ILE A 190 3.76 10.13 -27.93
C ILE A 190 5.27 9.97 -27.94
N THR A 191 5.91 10.40 -26.85
CA THR A 191 7.35 10.19 -26.58
C THR A 191 7.51 9.32 -25.34
N GLN A 192 8.21 8.19 -25.46
CA GLN A 192 8.43 7.22 -24.38
C GLN A 192 9.92 6.99 -24.14
N VAL A 193 10.35 7.16 -22.89
CA VAL A 193 11.67 6.79 -22.38
C VAL A 193 11.54 5.51 -21.57
N ALA A 194 12.13 4.41 -22.04
CA ALA A 194 12.06 3.12 -21.37
C ALA A 194 13.45 2.60 -20.99
N SER A 195 13.58 2.03 -19.80
CA SER A 195 14.80 1.29 -19.41
C SER A 195 15.03 0.14 -20.39
N ARG A 196 16.28 -0.10 -20.78
CA ARG A 196 16.63 -1.22 -21.67
C ARG A 196 16.11 -2.54 -21.08
N ASN A 197 15.38 -3.32 -21.90
CA ASN A 197 14.74 -4.62 -21.61
C ASN A 197 13.24 -4.62 -21.23
N LEU A 198 12.58 -3.47 -21.10
CA LEU A 198 11.11 -3.43 -21.04
C LEU A 198 10.52 -3.63 -22.44
N ASP A 199 9.54 -4.53 -22.59
CA ASP A 199 8.78 -4.70 -23.84
C ASP A 199 7.71 -3.60 -23.92
N TYR A 200 7.58 -2.93 -25.06
CA TYR A 200 6.96 -1.59 -25.16
C TYR A 200 5.85 -1.52 -26.20
N MET A 201 4.97 -0.51 -26.07
CA MET A 201 3.87 -0.26 -27.01
C MET A 201 4.38 0.06 -28.45
N PHE A 202 5.50 0.76 -28.58
CA PHE A 202 6.00 1.25 -29.87
C PHE A 202 7.10 0.38 -30.49
N LYS A 203 6.75 -0.58 -31.37
CA LYS A 203 7.70 -1.38 -32.19
C LYS A 203 8.92 -0.57 -32.66
N LYS A 204 10.07 -1.23 -32.89
CA LYS A 204 11.36 -0.67 -33.40
C LYS A 204 11.28 0.51 -34.39
N LYS A 205 10.19 0.62 -35.16
CA LYS A 205 9.88 1.73 -36.09
C LYS A 205 9.97 3.14 -35.47
N TYR A 206 9.68 3.30 -34.19
CA TYR A 206 9.67 4.63 -33.54
C TYR A 206 10.94 4.92 -32.74
N LEU A 207 12.00 4.14 -32.93
CA LEU A 207 13.25 4.31 -32.22
C LEU A 207 13.92 5.64 -32.59
N VAL A 208 14.25 6.44 -31.58
CA VAL A 208 15.00 7.69 -31.73
C VAL A 208 16.36 7.53 -31.06
N LYS A 209 17.44 7.69 -31.83
CA LYS A 209 18.79 7.70 -31.29
C LYS A 209 19.16 9.13 -30.91
N LEU A 210 19.54 9.34 -29.64
CA LEU A 210 20.03 10.62 -29.13
C LEU A 210 21.56 10.70 -29.26
N GLU A 211 22.13 11.89 -29.09
CA GLU A 211 23.59 12.07 -29.12
C GLU A 211 24.27 11.62 -27.82
N ASP A 212 23.53 11.63 -26.71
CA ASP A 212 24.05 11.26 -25.39
C ASP A 212 24.31 9.74 -25.29
N VAL A 213 25.58 9.37 -25.24
CA VAL A 213 26.03 7.97 -25.17
C VAL A 213 25.68 7.33 -23.82
N GLU A 214 25.73 8.07 -22.71
CA GLU A 214 25.38 7.53 -21.39
C GLU A 214 23.88 7.24 -21.28
N PHE A 215 23.05 8.17 -21.78
CA PHE A 215 21.60 8.01 -21.79
C PHE A 215 21.22 6.80 -22.62
N ASN A 216 21.71 6.73 -23.85
CA ASN A 216 21.43 5.62 -24.75
C ASN A 216 21.88 4.28 -24.19
N LYS A 217 22.91 4.21 -23.32
CA LYS A 217 23.38 2.98 -22.67
C LYS A 217 22.37 2.40 -21.66
N LYS A 218 21.55 3.24 -21.03
CA LYS A 218 20.57 2.81 -20.01
C LYS A 218 19.14 2.81 -20.52
N PHE A 219 18.82 3.73 -21.43
CA PHE A 219 17.47 3.99 -21.89
C PHE A 219 17.36 3.85 -23.40
N THR A 220 16.15 3.53 -23.83
CA THR A 220 15.74 3.61 -25.22
C THR A 220 14.64 4.65 -25.34
N LEU A 221 14.79 5.58 -26.29
CA LEU A 221 13.78 6.58 -26.61
C LEU A 221 12.95 6.11 -27.81
N TYR A 222 11.64 6.12 -27.64
CA TYR A 222 10.65 5.92 -28.70
C TYR A 222 9.87 7.21 -28.89
N SER A 223 9.66 7.63 -30.13
CA SER A 223 8.79 8.77 -30.42
C SER A 223 8.12 8.64 -31.77
N GLN A 224 6.88 9.12 -31.85
CA GLN A 224 6.17 9.33 -33.11
C GLN A 224 6.71 10.54 -33.89
N ASP A 225 7.33 11.51 -33.20
CA ASP A 225 8.01 12.67 -33.79
C ASP A 225 9.46 12.80 -33.26
N GLN A 226 10.43 12.70 -34.16
CA GLN A 226 11.85 12.79 -33.80
C GLN A 226 12.30 14.21 -33.41
N GLN A 227 11.67 15.24 -33.96
CA GLN A 227 12.01 16.63 -33.66
C GLN A 227 11.43 17.01 -32.30
N GLU A 228 10.13 16.76 -32.09
CA GLU A 228 9.46 17.06 -30.80
C GLU A 228 10.15 16.33 -29.63
N SER A 229 10.52 15.06 -29.81
CA SER A 229 11.21 14.31 -28.76
C SER A 229 12.58 14.87 -28.38
N ARG A 230 13.32 15.51 -29.31
CA ARG A 230 14.59 16.19 -28.98
C ARG A 230 14.40 17.46 -28.18
N TYR A 231 13.29 18.15 -28.45
CA TYR A 231 12.89 19.31 -27.68
C TYR A 231 12.39 18.96 -26.27
N ILE A 232 11.74 17.80 -26.11
CA ILE A 232 11.39 17.26 -24.79
C ILE A 232 12.65 16.79 -24.06
N MET A 233 13.50 16.00 -24.73
CA MET A 233 14.68 15.35 -24.15
C MET A 233 15.90 16.25 -24.14
N THR A 234 15.81 17.38 -23.44
CA THR A 234 16.94 18.30 -23.24
C THR A 234 18.10 17.58 -22.52
N PRO A 235 19.37 18.03 -22.70
CA PRO A 235 20.51 17.46 -21.97
C PRO A 235 20.33 17.44 -20.46
N SER A 236 19.70 18.48 -19.90
CA SER A 236 19.41 18.57 -18.47
C SER A 236 18.40 17.50 -18.02
N LEU A 237 17.29 17.32 -18.75
CA LEU A 237 16.31 16.28 -18.45
C LEU A 237 16.91 14.87 -18.55
N MET A 238 17.69 14.60 -19.59
CA MET A 238 18.40 13.32 -19.75
C MET A 238 19.31 13.02 -18.56
N ASN A 239 20.07 14.01 -18.10
CA ASN A 239 20.94 13.88 -16.94
C ASN A 239 20.18 13.61 -15.65
N ARG A 240 19.02 14.27 -15.44
CA ARG A 240 18.18 14.01 -14.26
C ARG A 240 17.59 12.61 -14.26
N ILE A 241 17.08 12.15 -15.41
CA ILE A 241 16.57 10.78 -15.57
C ILE A 241 17.69 9.76 -15.32
N LEU A 242 18.91 10.01 -15.82
CA LEU A 242 20.08 9.16 -15.58
C LEU A 242 20.47 9.11 -14.09
N ASN A 243 20.51 10.25 -13.42
CA ASN A 243 20.82 10.32 -11.99
C ASN A 243 19.77 9.60 -11.16
N TYR A 244 18.49 9.81 -11.48
CA TYR A 244 17.38 9.10 -10.87
C TYR A 244 17.49 7.57 -11.04
N SER A 245 17.80 7.12 -12.27
CA SER A 245 18.04 5.71 -12.55
C SER A 245 19.21 5.12 -11.78
N LYS A 246 20.33 5.87 -11.68
CA LYS A 246 21.51 5.46 -10.90
C LYS A 246 21.16 5.31 -9.41
N TYR A 247 20.31 6.20 -8.88
CA TYR A 247 19.91 6.19 -7.48
C TYR A 247 18.93 5.07 -7.14
N VAL A 248 17.84 4.96 -7.90
CA VAL A 248 16.77 3.98 -7.64
C VAL A 248 17.23 2.56 -7.97
N GLY A 249 18.05 2.40 -9.01
CA GLY A 249 18.51 1.08 -9.45
C GLY A 249 17.37 0.15 -9.89
N LYS A 250 16.25 0.72 -10.34
CA LYS A 250 15.07 0.01 -10.86
C LYS A 250 14.74 0.46 -12.27
N GLU A 251 13.89 -0.34 -12.92
CA GLU A 251 13.32 -0.02 -14.22
C GLU A 251 12.37 1.16 -14.10
N ILE A 252 12.61 2.15 -14.94
CA ILE A 252 11.84 3.38 -15.08
C ILE A 252 11.28 3.42 -16.51
N ASN A 253 10.02 3.82 -16.62
CA ASN A 253 9.36 4.12 -17.88
C ASN A 253 8.64 5.47 -17.76
N ILE A 254 8.93 6.39 -18.67
CA ILE A 254 8.34 7.73 -18.70
C ILE A 254 7.65 7.89 -20.05
N VAL A 255 6.40 8.36 -20.06
CA VAL A 255 5.66 8.66 -21.29
C VAL A 255 5.15 10.10 -21.23
N PHE A 256 5.39 10.84 -22.30
CA PHE A 256 4.79 12.13 -22.57
C PHE A 256 3.67 11.92 -23.59
N ASN A 257 2.43 12.22 -23.20
CA ASN A 257 1.25 12.03 -24.04
C ASN A 257 0.13 12.97 -23.59
N ASN A 258 -0.55 13.65 -24.53
CA ASN A 258 -1.74 14.48 -24.27
C ASN A 258 -1.60 15.38 -23.04
N ASN A 259 -0.62 16.29 -23.07
CA ASN A 259 -0.39 17.27 -22.00
C ASN A 259 -0.01 16.66 -20.65
N LYS A 260 0.26 15.36 -20.58
CA LYS A 260 0.63 14.67 -19.35
C LYS A 260 1.98 14.00 -19.49
N MET A 261 2.69 13.95 -18.38
CA MET A 261 3.77 12.99 -18.18
C MET A 261 3.30 11.90 -17.24
N TYR A 262 3.54 10.67 -17.63
CA TYR A 262 3.35 9.48 -16.84
C TYR A 262 4.70 8.89 -16.51
N MET A 263 4.89 8.46 -15.27
CA MET A 263 6.12 7.80 -14.85
C MET A 263 5.80 6.56 -14.03
N ARG A 264 6.33 5.43 -14.48
CA ARG A 264 6.23 4.12 -13.82
C ARG A 264 7.61 3.72 -13.31
N ILE A 265 7.69 3.38 -12.03
CA ILE A 265 8.93 2.92 -11.39
C ILE A 265 8.67 1.55 -10.77
N ASN A 266 9.35 0.52 -11.27
CA ASN A 266 9.16 -0.86 -10.81
C ASN A 266 9.80 -1.09 -9.44
N HIS A 267 8.97 -1.11 -8.40
CA HIS A 267 9.37 -1.37 -7.04
C HIS A 267 8.57 -2.57 -6.51
N LYS A 268 9.11 -3.79 -6.72
CA LYS A 268 8.55 -5.07 -6.22
C LYS A 268 8.25 -5.12 -4.71
N LYS A 269 8.60 -4.07 -3.98
CA LYS A 269 8.27 -3.86 -2.58
C LYS A 269 8.02 -2.37 -2.36
N SER A 270 6.83 -2.05 -1.85
CA SER A 270 6.47 -0.72 -1.38
C SER A 270 7.56 -0.14 -0.48
N ILE A 271 8.08 1.04 -0.86
CA ILE A 271 9.12 1.75 -0.10
C ILE A 271 8.55 2.30 1.22
N PHE A 272 7.23 2.51 1.28
CA PHE A 272 6.51 2.97 2.47
C PHE A 272 5.96 1.83 3.34
N SER A 273 6.31 0.58 3.01
CA SER A 273 5.96 -0.58 3.82
C SER A 273 7.16 -1.14 4.61
N THR A 274 6.88 -1.68 5.79
CA THR A 274 7.89 -2.39 6.59
C THR A 274 7.35 -3.64 7.27
N SER A 275 8.26 -4.54 7.64
CA SER A 275 7.92 -5.74 8.40
C SER A 275 7.88 -5.41 9.89
N VAL A 276 6.92 -5.98 10.63
CA VAL A 276 6.91 -5.92 12.11
C VAL A 276 8.19 -6.51 12.70
N PHE A 277 8.85 -7.43 11.99
CA PHE A 277 10.09 -8.08 12.42
C PHE A 277 11.36 -7.28 12.13
N ARG A 278 11.27 -6.11 11.48
CA ARG A 278 12.42 -5.25 11.18
C ARG A 278 12.26 -3.91 11.88
N ARG A 279 13.31 -3.45 12.54
CA ARG A 279 13.34 -2.11 13.14
C ARG A 279 13.15 -1.04 12.06
N VAL A 280 12.52 0.06 12.44
CA VAL A 280 12.21 1.18 11.53
C VAL A 280 13.04 2.43 11.78
N ASP A 281 13.87 2.42 12.81
CA ASP A 281 14.81 3.48 13.20
C ASP A 281 16.08 3.55 12.35
N ASN A 282 16.05 2.96 11.15
CA ASN A 282 17.17 3.03 10.20
C ASN A 282 17.11 4.34 9.41
N TYR A 283 17.91 5.32 9.84
CA TYR A 283 18.07 6.63 9.21
C TYR A 283 18.38 6.52 7.71
N GLU A 284 19.33 5.68 7.32
CA GLU A 284 19.75 5.53 5.91
C GLU A 284 18.61 5.02 5.03
N LYS A 285 17.78 4.10 5.53
CA LYS A 285 16.62 3.62 4.79
C LYS A 285 15.58 4.74 4.60
N MET A 286 15.36 5.57 5.61
CA MET A 286 14.41 6.69 5.51
C MET A 286 14.94 7.77 4.57
N LYS A 287 16.25 8.06 4.64
CA LYS A 287 16.94 8.96 3.73
C LYS A 287 16.77 8.47 2.29
N MET A 288 16.99 7.18 2.06
CA MET A 288 16.82 6.58 0.74
C MET A 288 15.40 6.79 0.21
N ASN A 289 14.38 6.49 1.02
CA ASN A 289 12.98 6.68 0.63
C ASN A 289 12.66 8.16 0.31
N TYR A 290 13.17 9.09 1.12
CA TYR A 290 13.00 10.54 0.92
C TYR A 290 13.63 11.00 -0.39
N GLU A 291 14.89 10.62 -0.63
CA GLU A 291 15.63 11.02 -1.83
C GLU A 291 15.02 10.44 -3.11
N VAL A 292 14.40 9.25 -3.06
CA VAL A 292 13.62 8.71 -4.20
C VAL A 292 12.48 9.65 -4.56
N LEU A 293 11.68 10.11 -3.58
CA LEU A 293 10.59 11.05 -3.84
C LEU A 293 11.12 12.42 -4.29
N LYS A 294 12.16 12.91 -3.63
CA LYS A 294 12.77 14.21 -3.96
C LYS A 294 13.25 14.27 -5.41
N GLN A 295 13.91 13.23 -5.89
CA GLN A 295 14.41 13.22 -7.26
C GLN A 295 13.29 13.13 -8.31
N VAL A 296 12.13 12.52 -7.97
CA VAL A 296 10.93 12.62 -8.81
C VAL A 296 10.50 14.08 -8.92
N ILE A 297 10.45 14.81 -7.81
CA ILE A 297 10.12 16.24 -7.79
C ILE A 297 11.15 17.04 -8.61
N ASP A 298 12.45 16.72 -8.49
CA ASP A 298 13.51 17.38 -9.26
C ASP A 298 13.37 17.15 -10.79
N ILE A 299 12.88 15.98 -11.23
CA ILE A 299 12.55 15.72 -12.64
C ILE A 299 11.37 16.60 -13.07
N ILE A 300 10.35 16.70 -12.22
CA ILE A 300 9.16 17.50 -12.48
C ILE A 300 9.55 18.97 -12.61
N ASP A 301 10.32 19.50 -11.66
CA ASP A 301 10.78 20.89 -11.66
C ASP A 301 11.60 21.25 -12.89
N GLU A 302 12.42 20.33 -13.40
CA GLU A 302 13.13 20.53 -14.67
C GLU A 302 12.19 20.69 -15.87
N LEU A 303 11.12 19.89 -15.91
CA LEU A 303 10.11 19.99 -16.96
C LEU A 303 9.33 21.30 -16.84
N LYS A 304 9.06 21.78 -15.61
CA LYS A 304 8.48 23.12 -15.39
C LYS A 304 9.37 24.23 -15.94
N LEU A 305 10.68 24.19 -15.64
CA LEU A 305 11.63 25.20 -16.09
C LEU A 305 11.68 25.30 -17.61
N ASN A 306 11.66 24.16 -18.30
CA ASN A 306 11.59 24.16 -19.75
C ASN A 306 10.26 24.75 -20.24
N ASN A 307 9.12 24.46 -19.61
CA ASN A 307 7.80 25.00 -20.00
C ASN A 307 7.74 26.53 -20.06
N LYS A 308 8.49 27.26 -19.24
CA LYS A 308 8.52 28.73 -19.32
C LYS A 308 9.05 29.24 -20.66
N ILE A 309 10.09 28.59 -21.19
CA ILE A 309 10.69 28.93 -22.48
C ILE A 309 9.67 28.68 -23.61
N TRP A 310 8.93 27.57 -23.54
CA TRP A 310 7.88 27.22 -24.49
C TRP A 310 6.67 28.17 -24.43
N SER A 311 6.24 28.52 -23.21
CA SER A 311 5.07 29.38 -23.01
C SER A 311 5.29 30.79 -23.54
N GLN A 312 6.52 31.30 -23.56
CA GLN A 312 6.82 32.63 -24.12
C GLN A 312 6.68 32.63 -25.65
N GLU A 313 7.09 31.56 -26.33
CA GLU A 313 6.93 31.40 -27.79
C GLU A 313 5.46 31.19 -28.18
N GLU A 314 4.68 30.46 -27.37
CA GLU A 314 3.26 30.22 -27.61
C GLU A 314 2.37 31.41 -27.21
N LYS A 315 2.68 32.12 -26.12
CA LYS A 315 2.00 33.38 -25.73
C LYS A 315 2.22 34.48 -26.78
N SER A 316 3.34 34.46 -27.51
CA SER A 316 3.57 35.36 -28.65
C SER A 316 2.61 35.09 -29.84
N LYS A 317 2.12 33.85 -29.98
CA LYS A 317 1.17 33.42 -31.03
C LYS A 317 -0.29 33.45 -30.57
N ALA A 318 -0.56 33.39 -29.26
CA ALA A 318 -1.90 33.38 -28.68
C ALA A 318 -2.51 34.79 -28.49
N ASN A 319 -1.68 35.85 -28.55
CA ASN A 319 -2.16 37.24 -28.45
C ASN A 319 -2.92 37.75 -29.70
N GLU A 320 -3.15 36.91 -30.71
CA GLU A 320 -3.99 37.22 -31.89
C GLU A 320 -5.42 36.65 -31.83
N GLY A 321 -5.86 36.04 -30.73
CA GLY A 321 -7.24 35.55 -30.68
C GLY A 321 -7.76 35.20 -29.30
N ILE A 322 -8.37 36.17 -28.61
CA ILE A 322 -9.25 35.90 -27.48
C ILE A 322 -10.47 36.82 -27.54
N ASN A 323 -11.67 36.21 -27.58
CA ASN A 323 -12.90 36.80 -27.07
C ASN A 323 -13.77 35.72 -26.40
N LEU A 324 -14.07 35.98 -25.13
CA LEU A 324 -15.30 35.76 -24.33
C LEU A 324 -16.09 34.44 -24.43
N ILE A 325 -16.42 33.87 -23.25
CA ILE A 325 -17.76 33.52 -22.70
C ILE A 325 -17.51 32.83 -21.35
N ASP A 326 -17.84 33.41 -20.18
CA ASP A 326 -19.13 33.64 -19.50
C ASP A 326 -19.64 32.47 -18.65
N GLU A 327 -19.85 32.77 -17.37
CA GLU A 327 -19.84 31.86 -16.23
C GLU A 327 -21.28 31.73 -15.67
N HIS A 328 -22.13 30.87 -16.26
CA HIS A 328 -23.49 30.69 -15.73
C HIS A 328 -24.24 29.45 -16.24
N GLU A 329 -23.98 28.22 -15.75
CA GLU A 329 -25.00 27.16 -15.81
C GLU A 329 -24.77 25.87 -14.98
N ILE A 330 -24.42 25.91 -13.69
CA ILE A 330 -24.55 24.67 -12.87
C ILE A 330 -25.07 25.00 -11.45
N LYS A 331 -26.39 25.21 -11.34
CA LYS A 331 -27.10 25.22 -10.05
C LYS A 331 -28.57 24.80 -10.21
N LYS A 332 -28.81 23.51 -9.99
CA LYS A 332 -30.06 22.79 -9.63
C LYS A 332 -29.97 21.48 -10.37
N GLU A 333 -29.78 20.35 -9.70
CA GLU A 333 -30.92 19.64 -9.14
C GLU A 333 -30.39 18.47 -8.31
N PHE A 334 -30.44 18.53 -6.97
CA PHE A 334 -30.38 17.33 -6.14
C PHE A 334 -30.95 17.62 -4.75
N ARG A 335 -32.27 17.49 -4.62
CA ARG A 335 -32.92 17.32 -3.31
C ARG A 335 -34.25 16.59 -3.46
N SER A 336 -34.23 15.27 -3.25
CA SER A 336 -35.35 14.51 -2.67
C SER A 336 -34.99 13.03 -2.57
N ASN A 337 -34.36 12.62 -1.45
CA ASN A 337 -34.57 11.29 -0.82
C ASN A 337 -33.76 11.11 0.47
N THR A 338 -33.73 12.12 1.34
CA THR A 338 -32.94 12.11 2.59
C THR A 338 -33.74 11.78 3.85
N PHE A 339 -34.89 11.09 3.76
CA PHE A 339 -35.68 10.78 4.97
C PHE A 339 -35.92 9.29 5.26
N LYS A 340 -35.23 8.36 4.58
CA LYS A 340 -35.30 6.92 4.91
C LYS A 340 -33.96 6.24 5.20
N VAL A 341 -32.83 6.96 5.14
CA VAL A 341 -31.49 6.42 5.46
C VAL A 341 -31.02 6.78 6.89
N ALA A 342 -31.71 7.70 7.57
CA ALA A 342 -31.30 8.20 8.88
C ALA A 342 -31.66 7.30 10.08
N ILE A 343 -32.52 6.29 9.91
CA ILE A 343 -33.01 5.46 11.03
C ILE A 343 -32.22 4.14 11.18
N SER A 344 -31.41 3.76 10.20
CA SER A 344 -30.59 2.53 10.22
C SER A 344 -29.13 2.75 10.68
N LEU A 345 -28.62 3.99 10.65
CA LEU A 345 -27.24 4.31 11.04
C LEU A 345 -27.03 4.58 12.53
N THR A 346 -28.08 4.96 13.27
CA THR A 346 -28.02 5.25 14.71
C THR A 346 -27.89 3.99 15.58
N ALA A 347 -28.43 2.85 15.13
CA ALA A 347 -28.28 1.57 15.84
C ALA A 347 -26.87 0.97 15.73
N ILE A 348 -26.18 1.19 14.61
CA ILE A 348 -24.81 0.70 14.37
C ILE A 348 -23.79 1.59 15.11
N ALA A 349 -24.03 2.90 15.18
CA ALA A 349 -23.20 3.83 15.93
C ALA A 349 -23.23 3.53 17.44
N ALA A 350 -24.38 3.16 18.01
CA ALA A 350 -24.50 2.83 19.44
C ALA A 350 -23.68 1.59 19.85
N VAL A 351 -23.64 0.55 19.01
CA VAL A 351 -22.86 -0.67 19.25
C VAL A 351 -21.35 -0.42 19.10
N MET A 352 -20.96 0.42 18.13
CA MET A 352 -19.56 0.82 17.90
C MET A 352 -19.04 1.76 19.00
N THR A 353 -19.89 2.62 19.55
CA THR A 353 -19.52 3.54 20.64
C THR A 353 -19.38 2.78 21.97
N ALA A 354 -20.22 1.77 22.22
CA ALA A 354 -20.07 0.88 23.39
C ALA A 354 -18.78 0.03 23.32
N TYR A 355 -18.40 -0.45 22.12
CA TYR A 355 -17.14 -1.17 21.91
C TYR A 355 -15.91 -0.24 22.01
N SER A 356 -16.03 1.01 21.55
CA SER A 356 -14.98 2.03 21.65
C SER A 356 -14.77 2.51 23.10
N ILE A 357 -15.84 2.75 23.87
CA ILE A 357 -15.75 3.16 25.27
C ILE A 357 -15.15 2.05 26.14
N PHE A 358 -15.47 0.78 25.85
CA PHE A 358 -14.89 -0.37 26.55
C PHE A 358 -13.41 -0.62 26.21
N THR A 359 -12.94 -0.17 25.04
CA THR A 359 -11.54 -0.34 24.59
C THR A 359 -10.65 0.89 24.84
N ASN A 360 -11.21 2.09 25.00
CA ASN A 360 -10.44 3.33 25.25
C ASN A 360 -10.26 3.70 26.74
N ASN A 361 -11.11 3.25 27.66
CA ASN A 361 -11.08 3.75 29.05
C ASN A 361 -10.05 3.08 30.00
N TYR A 362 -8.97 2.48 29.49
CA TYR A 362 -7.86 2.02 30.33
C TYR A 362 -6.50 2.24 29.66
N ILE A 363 -6.20 3.49 29.29
CA ILE A 363 -4.85 3.92 28.98
C ILE A 363 -4.64 5.30 29.61
N GLU A 364 -4.29 5.31 30.89
CA GLU A 364 -3.42 6.33 31.47
C GLU A 364 -2.75 5.80 32.76
N ASP A 365 -1.43 5.97 32.76
CA ASP A 365 -0.43 5.91 33.82
C ASP A 365 -0.46 4.81 34.91
N LYS A 366 0.67 4.10 34.98
CA LYS A 366 1.01 2.96 35.87
C LYS A 366 0.28 1.65 35.56
N LEU A 367 0.61 1.06 34.40
CA LEU A 367 -0.01 -0.19 33.93
C LEU A 367 0.95 -1.36 33.69
N TYR A 368 2.21 -1.31 34.15
CA TYR A 368 3.11 -2.46 33.99
C TYR A 368 2.69 -3.63 34.90
N ASP A 369 2.33 -3.34 36.16
CA ASP A 369 1.87 -4.36 37.11
C ASP A 369 0.44 -4.81 36.84
N LYS A 370 -0.45 -3.89 36.42
CA LYS A 370 -1.85 -4.26 36.16
C LYS A 370 -2.04 -5.12 34.92
N VAL A 371 -1.26 -4.95 33.84
CA VAL A 371 -1.37 -5.83 32.66
C VAL A 371 -0.82 -7.22 32.96
N ALA A 372 0.28 -7.32 33.72
CA ALA A 372 0.81 -8.61 34.18
C ALA A 372 -0.17 -9.31 35.13
N ILE A 373 -0.75 -8.60 36.10
CA ILE A 373 -1.76 -9.13 37.02
C ILE A 373 -3.04 -9.53 36.28
N THR A 374 -3.52 -8.71 35.34
CA THR A 374 -4.70 -9.06 34.51
C THR A 374 -4.41 -10.28 33.64
N PHE A 375 -3.19 -10.42 33.09
CA PHE A 375 -2.77 -11.61 32.35
C PHE A 375 -2.67 -12.84 33.25
N ILE A 376 -2.15 -12.71 34.47
CA ILE A 376 -2.08 -13.80 35.46
C ILE A 376 -3.48 -14.22 35.93
N ILE A 377 -4.37 -13.27 36.22
CA ILE A 377 -5.78 -13.55 36.59
C ILE A 377 -6.51 -14.23 35.43
N TRP A 378 -6.25 -13.80 34.19
CA TRP A 378 -6.82 -14.42 32.99
C TRP A 378 -6.26 -15.83 32.76
N LEU A 379 -4.95 -16.05 32.98
CA LEU A 379 -4.31 -17.37 32.92
C LEU A 379 -4.87 -18.31 34.00
N TYR A 380 -5.06 -17.80 35.23
CA TYR A 380 -5.64 -18.54 36.35
C TYR A 380 -7.11 -18.89 36.08
N GLY A 381 -7.88 -17.96 35.51
CA GLY A 381 -9.26 -18.20 35.07
C GLY A 381 -9.35 -19.31 34.02
N ILE A 382 -8.43 -19.34 33.06
CA ILE A 382 -8.34 -20.41 32.05
C ILE A 382 -7.97 -21.75 32.68
N VAL A 383 -7.00 -21.78 33.60
CA VAL A 383 -6.61 -23.01 34.31
C VAL A 383 -7.77 -23.57 35.13
N VAL A 384 -8.52 -22.71 35.83
CA VAL A 384 -9.72 -23.11 36.59
C VAL A 384 -10.83 -23.60 35.67
N LEU A 385 -11.08 -22.92 34.54
CA LEU A 385 -12.08 -23.34 33.56
C LEU A 385 -11.72 -24.69 32.92
N LEU A 386 -10.45 -24.91 32.59
CA LEU A 386 -9.94 -26.19 32.06
C LEU A 386 -10.04 -27.31 33.11
N GLY A 387 -9.79 -27.00 34.38
CA GLY A 387 -10.01 -27.93 35.49
C GLY A 387 -11.47 -28.34 35.63
N LEU A 388 -12.40 -27.38 35.52
CA LEU A 388 -13.85 -27.63 35.57
C LEU A 388 -14.33 -28.45 34.36
N VAL A 389 -13.85 -28.14 33.15
CA VAL A 389 -14.17 -28.91 31.94
C VAL A 389 -13.65 -30.35 32.05
N ALA A 390 -12.43 -30.54 32.55
CA ALA A 390 -11.87 -31.88 32.79
C ALA A 390 -12.69 -32.67 33.84
N LEU A 391 -13.19 -31.99 34.88
CA LEU A 391 -14.09 -32.57 35.88
C LEU A 391 -15.44 -32.98 35.28
N CYS A 392 -16.05 -32.13 34.45
CA CYS A 392 -17.29 -32.44 33.73
C CYS A 392 -17.12 -33.62 32.78
N PHE A 393 -16.01 -33.70 32.04
CA PHE A 393 -15.71 -34.85 31.18
C PHE A 393 -15.50 -36.13 31.98
N ARG A 394 -14.82 -36.07 33.13
CA ARG A 394 -14.61 -37.22 34.01
C ARG A 394 -15.94 -37.71 34.63
N MET A 395 -16.82 -36.79 35.04
CA MET A 395 -18.16 -37.13 35.54
C MET A 395 -19.03 -37.75 34.44
N TRP A 396 -18.99 -37.19 33.22
CA TRP A 396 -19.75 -37.70 32.08
C TRP A 396 -19.31 -39.12 31.67
N PHE A 397 -18.01 -39.39 31.62
CA PHE A 397 -17.49 -40.75 31.37
C PHE A 397 -17.80 -41.73 32.51
N SER A 398 -17.78 -41.29 33.78
CA SER A 398 -18.18 -42.11 34.92
C SER A 398 -19.67 -42.48 34.90
N LEU A 399 -20.54 -41.53 34.54
CA LEU A 399 -21.97 -41.79 34.34
C LEU A 399 -22.20 -42.74 33.16
N LYS A 400 -21.54 -42.52 32.03
CA LYS A 400 -21.66 -43.37 30.84
C LYS A 400 -21.24 -44.82 31.13
N THR A 401 -20.15 -45.01 31.86
CA THR A 401 -19.67 -46.35 32.25
C THR A 401 -20.58 -47.04 33.27
N LYS A 402 -21.20 -46.30 34.21
CA LYS A 402 -22.22 -46.85 35.12
C LYS A 402 -23.50 -47.25 34.38
N ILE A 403 -23.96 -46.43 33.43
CA ILE A 403 -25.14 -46.72 32.60
C ILE A 403 -24.91 -47.96 31.74
N ILE A 404 -23.74 -48.07 31.08
CA ILE A 404 -23.38 -49.26 30.27
C ILE A 404 -23.31 -50.54 31.13
N ARG A 405 -22.76 -50.47 32.35
CA ARG A 405 -22.74 -51.61 33.28
C ARG A 405 -24.13 -52.00 33.81
N SER A 406 -25.05 -51.04 33.94
CA SER A 406 -26.43 -51.32 34.36
C SER A 406 -27.25 -51.96 33.24
N ILE A 407 -27.00 -51.59 31.98
CA ILE A 407 -27.67 -52.16 30.81
C ILE A 407 -27.20 -53.61 30.55
N ASN A 408 -25.90 -53.89 30.73
CA ASN A 408 -25.34 -55.25 30.60
C ASN A 408 -25.70 -56.21 31.76
N LYS A 409 -26.47 -55.75 32.77
CA LYS A 409 -26.95 -56.59 33.88
C LYS A 409 -28.41 -57.04 33.68
N PHE A 410 -29.07 -56.54 32.65
CA PHE A 410 -30.46 -56.84 32.27
C PHE A 410 -30.57 -57.72 31.01
N TYR A 411 -29.44 -58.03 30.37
CA TYR A 411 -29.24 -59.13 29.44
C TYR A 411 -28.35 -60.17 30.12
#